data_AF-A0A7M4FCZ4-F1
#
_entry.id   AF-A0A7M4FCZ4-F1
#
_cell.length_a   1.000
_cell.length_b   1.000
_cell.length_c   1.000
_cell.angle_alpha   90.00
_cell.angle_beta   90.00
_cell.angle_gamma   90.00
#
_symmetry.space_group_name_H-M   'P 1'
#
loop_
_entity.id
_entity.type
_entity.pdbx_description
1 polymer ?
#
loop_
_entity_poly.entity_id
_entity_poly.type
_entity_poly.pdbx_seq_one_letter_code
_entity_poly.pdbx_strand_id
1 'polypeptide(L)'
;MAREPVPCAVRAAVALQAGDVQTDLARPGVAVIDVVFPQAGAVGMLCDVDEVMAIRMILRQPSPVWLHFTIEELQIYPRGQESPQKDFQSWLSHLTSQEQPENLHGDGLKQTPLYDFHQQHGGKMVPFAGWSMPVQYTHSHLESHMHTRQHCSLFDVSHMLQTKVFGRDRVKFMESLVVGDIAELKPDQGTLSLFTNEKGGIIDDLIVTSTSEQHLYVVSNAGCSDKDLALMQTRAQELRAAGSDVHLEVWENALLALQGPSAVRVLQAGVSDDLAKLPFMSSAVMDVFGVPGCRVTRCGYTGEDGVEISVPARRVVELAERLLDDPDVWLAGLAARDSLRLEAGLCLYGNDIDETTTPVEASLVWTLGKRRRAAMDFPGAAIIVPQIKEKPKHKRVGLMSTGPPIRQHTRILDLEGQTVGTVTSGCPSPCLQKNIAMGYIKSEHSKVDTALTVEVRKKNYSALVTKMPFVPTRYYTIK
;
A
#
# COMPACT_ATOMS: atom_id res chain seq x y z
N MET A 1 15.92 -29.95 34.14
CA MET A 1 15.42 -31.01 33.24
C MET A 1 14.30 -30.41 32.41
N ALA A 2 14.54 -30.16 31.13
CA ALA A 2 13.54 -29.63 30.22
C ALA A 2 12.45 -30.70 29.99
N ARG A 3 11.17 -30.32 30.15
CA ARG A 3 10.03 -31.17 29.78
C ARG A 3 9.64 -30.81 28.35
N GLU A 4 9.70 -31.79 27.46
CA GLU A 4 9.17 -31.65 26.10
C GLU A 4 7.65 -31.43 26.14
N PRO A 5 7.10 -30.57 25.26
CA PRO A 5 5.66 -30.41 25.15
C PRO A 5 5.05 -31.64 24.46
N VAL A 6 4.26 -32.40 25.22
CA VAL A 6 3.44 -33.50 24.70
C VAL A 6 2.15 -32.89 24.10
N PRO A 7 1.74 -33.26 22.87
CA PRO A 7 0.44 -32.84 22.35
C PRO A 7 -0.66 -33.54 23.16
N CYS A 8 -1.45 -32.77 23.91
CA CYS A 8 -2.60 -33.28 24.65
C CYS A 8 -3.89 -32.88 23.91
N ALA A 9 -4.71 -33.87 23.55
CA ALA A 9 -6.07 -33.66 23.09
C ALA A 9 -7.02 -33.79 24.29
N VAL A 10 -7.61 -32.68 24.72
CA VAL A 10 -8.63 -32.70 25.78
C VAL A 10 -9.97 -33.09 25.16
N ARG A 11 -10.47 -34.30 25.50
CA ARG A 11 -11.86 -34.69 25.25
C ARG A 11 -12.66 -34.49 26.53
N ALA A 12 -13.44 -33.42 26.60
CA ALA A 12 -14.42 -33.21 27.66
C ALA A 12 -15.83 -33.11 27.03
N ALA A 13 -16.79 -33.82 27.61
CA ALA A 13 -18.20 -33.67 27.26
C ALA A 13 -18.73 -32.42 27.98
N VAL A 14 -19.00 -31.36 27.23
CA VAL A 14 -19.63 -30.15 27.76
C VAL A 14 -21.13 -30.26 27.50
N ALA A 15 -21.93 -30.39 28.56
CA ALA A 15 -23.38 -30.29 28.46
C ALA A 15 -23.76 -28.81 28.32
N LEU A 16 -24.21 -28.41 27.12
CA LEU A 16 -24.72 -27.06 26.87
C LEU A 16 -26.21 -27.03 27.23
N GLN A 17 -26.56 -26.35 28.32
CA GLN A 17 -27.94 -26.04 28.64
C GLN A 17 -28.29 -24.74 27.87
N ALA A 18 -29.13 -24.84 26.85
CA ALA A 18 -29.57 -23.69 26.05
C ALA A 18 -30.52 -22.82 26.89
N GLY A 19 -29.96 -21.87 27.64
CA GLY A 19 -30.67 -20.70 28.16
C GLY A 19 -30.42 -19.52 27.23
N ASP A 20 -31.50 -18.91 26.73
CA ASP A 20 -31.60 -17.70 25.91
C ASP A 20 -30.36 -17.31 25.10
N VAL A 21 -30.25 -17.92 23.91
CA VAL A 21 -29.32 -17.49 22.86
C VAL A 21 -29.72 -16.10 22.39
N GLN A 22 -28.95 -15.06 22.76
CA GLN A 22 -28.99 -13.80 22.02
C GLN A 22 -28.02 -13.87 20.84
N THR A 23 -28.57 -13.97 19.63
CA THR A 23 -27.83 -13.82 18.39
C THR A 23 -27.53 -12.33 18.19
N ASP A 24 -26.35 -11.87 18.56
CA ASP A 24 -25.92 -10.53 18.17
C ASP A 24 -24.99 -10.65 16.96
N LEU A 25 -25.51 -10.20 15.81
CA LEU A 25 -24.91 -9.93 14.50
C LEU A 25 -25.66 -10.60 13.33
N ALA A 26 -26.03 -9.76 12.37
CA ALA A 26 -26.84 -10.02 11.18
C ALA A 26 -26.18 -10.93 10.12
N ARG A 27 -25.83 -12.19 10.46
CA ARG A 27 -25.49 -13.26 9.50
C ARG A 27 -26.07 -14.62 9.96
N PRO A 28 -26.74 -15.40 9.10
CA PRO A 28 -27.14 -16.77 9.45
C PRO A 28 -25.90 -17.66 9.62
N GLY A 29 -25.81 -18.43 10.72
CA GLY A 29 -24.89 -19.57 10.86
C GLY A 29 -23.64 -19.38 11.75
N VAL A 30 -23.53 -18.28 12.50
CA VAL A 30 -22.46 -18.08 13.50
C VAL A 30 -23.09 -17.97 14.89
N ALA A 31 -22.72 -18.87 15.79
CA ALA A 31 -23.07 -18.79 17.21
C ALA A 31 -21.84 -18.39 18.00
N VAL A 32 -21.94 -17.29 18.76
CA VAL A 32 -20.95 -16.91 19.77
C VAL A 32 -21.50 -17.40 21.10
N ILE A 33 -20.76 -18.29 21.78
CA ILE A 33 -21.14 -18.79 23.09
C ILE A 33 -20.13 -18.25 24.09
N ASP A 34 -20.60 -17.37 24.98
CA ASP A 34 -19.83 -16.91 26.12
C ASP A 34 -20.12 -17.86 27.29
N VAL A 35 -19.13 -18.66 27.67
CA VAL A 35 -19.24 -19.55 28.84
C VAL A 35 -18.67 -18.84 30.04
N VAL A 36 -19.55 -18.43 30.97
CA VAL A 36 -19.18 -17.85 32.26
C VAL A 36 -19.26 -18.96 33.31
N PHE A 37 -18.14 -19.28 33.96
CA PHE A 37 -18.13 -20.30 35.02
C PHE A 37 -18.62 -19.70 36.34
N PRO A 38 -19.67 -20.24 36.97
CA PRO A 38 -20.04 -19.87 38.32
C PRO A 38 -19.14 -20.66 39.29
N GLN A 39 -18.07 -20.03 39.76
CA GLN A 39 -17.17 -20.46 40.84
C GLN A 39 -16.12 -21.54 40.49
N ALA A 40 -14.89 -21.23 40.90
CA ALA A 40 -13.72 -22.10 40.81
C ALA A 40 -13.88 -23.30 41.77
N GLY A 41 -14.26 -24.46 41.23
CA GLY A 41 -14.39 -25.67 42.04
C GLY A 41 -14.18 -27.00 41.33
N ALA A 42 -14.19 -27.05 39.99
CA ALA A 42 -14.21 -28.35 39.28
C ALA A 42 -13.19 -28.52 38.14
N VAL A 43 -12.21 -27.61 37.98
CA VAL A 43 -11.10 -27.79 37.02
C VAL A 43 -9.77 -27.53 37.74
N GLY A 44 -9.53 -28.29 38.80
CA GLY A 44 -8.29 -28.24 39.57
C GLY A 44 -7.25 -29.18 38.99
N MET A 45 -6.69 -28.85 37.83
CA MET A 45 -5.40 -29.37 37.33
C MET A 45 -5.21 -28.81 35.92
N LEU A 46 -4.59 -27.62 35.78
CA LEU A 46 -3.77 -27.23 34.61
C LEU A 46 -3.32 -25.74 34.63
N CYS A 47 -3.88 -24.85 35.44
CA CYS A 47 -3.40 -23.47 35.70
C CYS A 47 -3.99 -22.97 37.03
N ASP A 48 -3.39 -21.96 37.68
CA ASP A 48 -4.00 -21.25 38.82
C ASP A 48 -5.33 -20.62 38.35
N VAL A 49 -6.45 -21.11 38.87
CA VAL A 49 -7.81 -20.88 38.32
C VAL A 49 -8.42 -19.56 38.84
N ASP A 50 -7.69 -18.79 39.65
CA ASP A 50 -8.18 -17.51 40.19
C ASP A 50 -8.23 -16.38 39.14
N GLU A 51 -7.79 -16.63 37.90
CA GLU A 51 -7.69 -15.61 36.84
C GLU A 51 -8.45 -15.94 35.54
N VAL A 52 -9.24 -17.02 35.46
CA VAL A 52 -9.95 -17.40 34.22
C VAL A 52 -11.46 -17.25 34.39
N MET A 53 -12.07 -16.32 33.64
CA MET A 53 -13.52 -16.06 33.74
C MET A 53 -14.29 -16.15 32.41
N ALA A 54 -13.63 -16.22 31.25
CA ALA A 54 -14.32 -16.35 29.97
C ALA A 54 -13.53 -17.18 28.96
N ILE A 55 -14.22 -18.11 28.31
CA ILE A 55 -13.73 -18.85 27.13
C ILE A 55 -14.58 -18.38 25.95
N ARG A 56 -13.93 -17.81 24.92
CA ARG A 56 -14.60 -17.46 23.67
C ARG A 56 -14.40 -18.57 22.65
N MET A 57 -15.50 -19.14 22.15
CA MET A 57 -15.48 -20.16 21.10
C MET A 57 -16.16 -19.61 19.85
N ILE A 58 -15.46 -19.65 18.71
CA ILE A 58 -16.05 -19.38 17.40
C ILE A 58 -16.36 -20.72 16.75
N LEU A 59 -17.64 -21.00 16.56
CA LEU A 59 -18.12 -22.25 15.97
C LEU A 59 -18.68 -21.97 14.57
N ARG A 60 -18.16 -22.65 13.54
CA ARG A 60 -18.75 -22.69 12.20
C ARG A 60 -19.47 -24.01 11.98
N GLN A 61 -20.70 -23.97 11.48
CA GLN A 61 -21.46 -25.17 11.17
C GLN A 61 -21.13 -25.66 9.74
N PRO A 62 -20.65 -26.89 9.53
CA PRO A 62 -20.37 -27.37 8.17
C PRO A 62 -21.57 -28.03 7.48
N SER A 63 -22.67 -28.37 8.18
CA SER A 63 -23.82 -29.11 7.62
C SER A 63 -25.02 -29.17 8.60
N PRO A 64 -26.28 -29.27 8.12
CA PRO A 64 -27.49 -29.17 8.95
C PRO A 64 -27.87 -30.42 9.77
N VAL A 65 -27.11 -31.53 9.77
CA VAL A 65 -27.63 -32.81 10.31
C VAL A 65 -26.83 -33.42 11.48
N TRP A 66 -25.60 -33.01 11.78
CA TRP A 66 -24.90 -33.47 12.99
C TRP A 66 -23.99 -32.38 13.56
N LEU A 67 -24.09 -32.12 14.87
CA LEU A 67 -23.28 -31.12 15.59
C LEU A 67 -21.88 -31.68 15.82
N HIS A 68 -20.96 -31.44 14.89
CA HIS A 68 -19.53 -31.50 15.14
C HIS A 68 -18.96 -30.11 14.86
N PHE A 69 -18.20 -29.60 15.81
CA PHE A 69 -17.53 -28.31 15.70
C PHE A 69 -16.03 -28.49 15.82
N THR A 70 -15.28 -27.68 15.07
CA THR A 70 -13.84 -27.58 15.18
C THR A 70 -13.52 -26.26 15.88
N ILE A 71 -12.69 -26.28 16.92
CA ILE A 71 -12.25 -25.06 17.60
C ILE A 71 -11.14 -24.46 16.74
N GLU A 72 -11.47 -23.38 16.01
CA GLU A 72 -10.49 -22.66 15.18
C GLU A 72 -9.54 -21.80 16.02
N GLU A 73 -10.01 -21.30 17.17
CA GLU A 73 -9.23 -20.42 18.03
C GLU A 73 -9.69 -20.51 19.50
N LEU A 74 -8.75 -20.56 20.44
CA LEU A 74 -8.99 -20.52 21.89
C LEU A 74 -8.09 -19.43 22.50
N GLN A 75 -8.70 -18.43 23.13
CA GLN A 75 -7.98 -17.35 23.82
C GLN A 75 -8.45 -17.23 25.27
N ILE A 76 -7.50 -17.06 26.20
CA ILE A 76 -7.72 -16.98 27.64
C ILE A 76 -7.22 -15.61 28.11
N TYR A 77 -8.02 -14.90 28.91
CA TYR A 77 -7.72 -13.55 29.38
C TYR A 77 -7.65 -13.48 30.92
N PRO A 78 -6.65 -12.78 31.51
CA PRO A 78 -6.60 -12.52 32.94
C PRO A 78 -7.68 -11.55 33.42
N ARG A 79 -8.01 -11.63 34.70
CA ARG A 79 -9.08 -10.84 35.33
C ARG A 79 -8.83 -9.33 35.22
N GLY A 80 -9.75 -8.60 34.56
CA GLY A 80 -9.77 -7.12 34.54
C GLY A 80 -9.24 -6.44 33.27
N GLN A 81 -8.81 -7.18 32.25
CA GLN A 81 -8.58 -6.62 30.91
C GLN A 81 -9.83 -6.79 30.04
N GLU A 82 -10.33 -5.69 29.46
CA GLU A 82 -11.34 -5.76 28.40
C GLU A 82 -10.75 -6.49 27.18
N SER A 83 -11.57 -7.35 26.56
CA SER A 83 -11.18 -7.98 25.30
C SER A 83 -10.81 -6.88 24.29
N PRO A 84 -9.71 -7.00 23.53
CA PRO A 84 -9.44 -6.09 22.42
C PRO A 84 -10.41 -6.39 21.28
N GLN A 85 -11.69 -6.09 21.46
CA GLN A 85 -12.57 -5.83 20.34
C GLN A 85 -12.00 -4.59 19.65
N LYS A 86 -11.56 -4.77 18.40
CA LYS A 86 -11.08 -3.78 17.42
C LYS A 86 -9.56 -3.72 17.28
N ASP A 87 -9.07 -4.42 16.25
CA ASP A 87 -7.92 -3.90 15.49
C ASP A 87 -7.98 -4.24 13.99
N PHE A 88 -8.69 -5.30 13.55
CA PHE A 88 -8.83 -5.57 12.10
C PHE A 88 -9.92 -4.73 11.41
N GLN A 89 -11.10 -4.61 12.01
CA GLN A 89 -12.21 -3.79 11.47
C GLN A 89 -11.88 -2.29 11.43
N SER A 90 -11.14 -1.77 12.43
CA SER A 90 -10.69 -0.38 12.43
C SER A 90 -9.72 -0.13 11.28
N TRP A 91 -8.74 -1.02 11.11
CA TRP A 91 -7.77 -0.93 10.03
C TRP A 91 -8.41 -1.09 8.63
N LEU A 92 -9.34 -2.03 8.47
CA LEU A 92 -10.17 -2.17 7.25
C LEU A 92 -11.00 -0.91 6.98
N SER A 93 -11.68 -0.38 8.01
CA SER A 93 -12.48 0.84 7.86
C SER A 93 -11.62 2.02 7.41
N HIS A 94 -10.34 2.09 7.80
CA HIS A 94 -9.40 3.10 7.32
C HIS A 94 -9.02 2.92 5.85
N LEU A 95 -8.83 1.69 5.36
CA LEU A 95 -8.60 1.43 3.94
C LEU A 95 -9.83 1.71 3.08
N THR A 96 -11.04 1.48 3.62
CA THR A 96 -12.30 1.64 2.88
C THR A 96 -12.95 3.02 3.04
N SER A 97 -12.56 3.83 4.03
CA SER A 97 -13.14 5.16 4.28
C SER A 97 -12.59 6.26 3.38
N GLN A 98 -11.61 5.94 2.53
CA GLN A 98 -10.99 6.91 1.65
C GLN A 98 -11.66 6.86 0.27
N GLU A 99 -12.36 7.96 -0.05
CA GLU A 99 -13.10 8.24 -1.30
C GLU A 99 -14.43 7.52 -1.54
N GLN A 100 -15.21 7.26 -0.49
CA GLN A 100 -16.62 6.93 -0.71
C GLN A 100 -17.46 8.22 -0.77
N PRO A 101 -18.08 8.59 -1.90
CA PRO A 101 -19.39 9.23 -1.81
C PRO A 101 -20.27 8.34 -0.92
N GLU A 102 -21.07 8.93 -0.03
CA GLU A 102 -21.79 8.27 1.08
C GLU A 102 -22.72 7.07 0.74
N ASN A 103 -22.68 6.49 -0.47
CA ASN A 103 -23.57 5.42 -0.92
C ASN A 103 -22.88 4.36 -1.82
N LEU A 104 -21.86 3.63 -1.34
CA LEU A 104 -21.39 2.42 -2.04
C LEU A 104 -21.35 1.21 -1.12
N HIS A 105 -22.54 0.76 -0.74
CA HIS A 105 -22.76 -0.60 -0.26
C HIS A 105 -22.67 -1.59 -1.43
N GLY A 106 -21.48 -2.11 -1.75
CA GLY A 106 -21.28 -3.32 -2.59
C GLY A 106 -21.69 -3.26 -4.09
N ASP A 107 -22.79 -2.60 -4.42
CA ASP A 107 -23.29 -2.38 -5.78
C ASP A 107 -22.52 -1.21 -6.42
N GLY A 108 -21.82 -1.48 -7.52
CA GLY A 108 -21.20 -0.45 -8.37
C GLY A 108 -19.67 -0.31 -8.31
N LEU A 109 -18.95 -1.17 -7.57
CA LEU A 109 -17.48 -1.17 -7.62
C LEU A 109 -16.96 -1.68 -8.98
N LYS A 110 -15.98 -0.96 -9.54
CA LYS A 110 -15.26 -1.42 -10.74
C LYS A 110 -14.46 -2.69 -10.43
N GLN A 111 -14.29 -3.56 -11.40
CA GLN A 111 -13.57 -4.83 -11.28
C GLN A 111 -12.38 -4.86 -12.23
N THR A 112 -11.21 -5.28 -11.73
CA THR A 112 -10.07 -5.53 -12.61
C THR A 112 -10.30 -6.81 -13.40
N PRO A 113 -9.56 -7.04 -14.52
CA PRO A 113 -9.66 -8.30 -15.25
C PRO A 113 -9.23 -9.53 -14.44
N LEU A 114 -8.65 -9.35 -13.24
CA LEU A 114 -8.27 -10.41 -12.30
C LEU A 114 -9.29 -10.61 -11.17
N TYR A 115 -10.47 -9.99 -11.22
CA TYR A 115 -11.46 -10.09 -10.14
C TYR A 115 -11.81 -11.54 -9.76
N ASP A 116 -12.24 -12.35 -10.73
CA ASP A 116 -12.59 -13.75 -10.48
C ASP A 116 -11.37 -14.56 -10.04
N PHE A 117 -10.21 -14.27 -10.64
CA PHE A 117 -8.93 -14.88 -10.26
C PHE A 117 -8.60 -14.61 -8.78
N HIS A 118 -8.81 -13.40 -8.29
CA HIS A 118 -8.60 -13.06 -6.88
C HIS A 118 -9.52 -13.88 -5.97
N GLN A 119 -10.80 -13.99 -6.31
CA GLN A 119 -11.76 -14.76 -5.52
C GLN A 119 -11.38 -16.24 -5.45
N GLN A 120 -10.98 -16.82 -6.57
CA GLN A 120 -10.54 -18.21 -6.66
C GLN A 120 -9.30 -18.50 -5.79
N HIS A 121 -8.41 -17.51 -5.64
CA HIS A 121 -7.21 -17.63 -4.82
C HIS A 121 -7.42 -17.16 -3.36
N GLY A 122 -8.67 -17.00 -2.91
CA GLY A 122 -8.99 -16.65 -1.53
C GLY A 122 -8.81 -15.16 -1.19
N GLY A 123 -8.85 -14.30 -2.20
CA GLY A 123 -8.78 -12.84 -2.06
C GLY A 123 -9.94 -12.30 -1.23
N LYS A 124 -9.62 -11.55 -0.18
CA LYS A 124 -10.59 -10.85 0.66
C LYS A 124 -10.87 -9.48 0.03
N MET A 125 -11.91 -9.41 -0.79
CA MET A 125 -12.22 -8.23 -1.60
C MET A 125 -12.78 -7.08 -0.74
N VAL A 126 -12.29 -5.86 -0.97
CA VAL A 126 -12.72 -4.63 -0.30
C VAL A 126 -12.86 -3.47 -1.31
N PRO A 127 -13.67 -2.45 -1.01
CA PRO A 127 -13.64 -1.18 -1.75
C PRO A 127 -12.28 -0.50 -1.61
N PHE A 128 -11.68 -0.08 -2.73
CA PHE A 128 -10.46 0.73 -2.78
C PHE A 128 -10.47 1.62 -4.02
N ALA A 129 -10.49 2.95 -3.85
CA ALA A 129 -10.53 3.92 -4.96
C ALA A 129 -11.63 3.66 -6.01
N GLY A 130 -12.81 3.19 -5.57
CA GLY A 130 -13.92 2.83 -6.46
C GLY A 130 -13.80 1.43 -7.12
N TRP A 131 -12.78 0.65 -6.79
CA TRP A 131 -12.56 -0.72 -7.29
C TRP A 131 -12.78 -1.77 -6.20
N SER A 132 -13.08 -3.00 -6.61
CA SER A 132 -13.07 -4.18 -5.74
C SER A 132 -11.71 -4.86 -5.80
N MET A 133 -10.90 -4.69 -4.75
CA MET A 133 -9.51 -5.15 -4.70
C MET A 133 -9.26 -6.06 -3.48
N PRO A 134 -8.36 -7.05 -3.57
CA PRO A 134 -8.03 -7.91 -2.44
C PRO A 134 -7.18 -7.16 -1.41
N VAL A 135 -7.70 -7.02 -0.18
CA VAL A 135 -6.91 -6.47 0.93
C VAL A 135 -5.80 -7.42 1.35
N GLN A 136 -6.07 -8.72 1.28
CA GLN A 136 -5.14 -9.83 1.52
C GLN A 136 -5.72 -11.13 0.93
N TYR A 137 -4.97 -12.22 1.03
CA TYR A 137 -5.40 -13.57 0.64
C TYR A 137 -5.45 -14.51 1.87
N THR A 138 -4.99 -15.75 1.71
CA THR A 138 -4.95 -16.79 2.75
C THR A 138 -3.95 -16.47 3.85
N HIS A 139 -2.74 -16.04 3.49
CA HIS A 139 -1.71 -15.60 4.44
C HIS A 139 -2.09 -14.26 5.10
N SER A 140 -1.61 -14.05 6.32
CA SER A 140 -1.74 -12.74 6.97
C SER A 140 -0.94 -11.68 6.19
N HIS A 141 -1.33 -10.41 6.32
CA HIS A 141 -0.60 -9.34 5.67
C HIS A 141 0.84 -9.17 6.19
N LEU A 142 1.10 -9.60 7.43
CA LEU A 142 2.45 -9.61 8.01
C LEU A 142 3.34 -10.67 7.35
N GLU A 143 2.81 -11.88 7.15
CA GLU A 143 3.51 -12.95 6.44
C GLU A 143 3.73 -12.57 4.97
N SER A 144 2.70 -12.06 4.29
CA SER A 144 2.80 -11.61 2.90
C SER A 144 3.83 -10.48 2.72
N HIS A 145 3.91 -9.54 3.67
CA HIS A 145 4.94 -8.52 3.70
C HIS A 145 6.34 -9.14 3.79
N MET A 146 6.56 -10.02 4.78
CA MET A 146 7.87 -10.66 4.97
C MET A 146 8.26 -11.53 3.79
N HIS A 147 7.31 -12.25 3.20
CA HIS A 147 7.52 -13.03 1.98
C HIS A 147 7.99 -12.14 0.83
N THR A 148 7.37 -10.97 0.64
CA THR A 148 7.79 -10.02 -0.41
C THR A 148 9.24 -9.55 -0.24
N ARG A 149 9.70 -9.38 1.01
CA ARG A 149 11.08 -8.96 1.34
C ARG A 149 12.12 -10.10 1.21
N GLN A 150 11.68 -11.35 1.24
CA GLN A 150 12.53 -12.55 1.23
C GLN A 150 12.55 -13.27 -0.12
N HIS A 151 11.42 -13.25 -0.84
CA HIS A 151 11.18 -13.92 -2.13
C HIS A 151 10.60 -12.91 -3.12
N CYS A 152 9.36 -13.10 -3.59
CA CYS A 152 8.64 -12.09 -4.33
C CYS A 152 7.12 -12.27 -4.22
N SER A 153 6.39 -11.19 -4.45
CA SER A 153 4.94 -11.20 -4.49
C SER A 153 4.41 -10.54 -5.74
N LEU A 154 3.29 -11.07 -6.22
CA LEU A 154 2.52 -10.54 -7.33
C LEU A 154 1.36 -9.69 -6.79
N PHE A 155 1.29 -8.44 -7.24
CA PHE A 155 0.24 -7.49 -6.93
C PHE A 155 -0.56 -7.17 -8.20
N ASP A 156 -1.89 -7.17 -8.08
CA ASP A 156 -2.75 -6.57 -9.11
C ASP A 156 -2.86 -5.06 -8.85
N VAL A 157 -2.37 -4.29 -9.82
CA VAL A 157 -2.42 -2.83 -9.82
C VAL A 157 -3.11 -2.29 -11.08
N SER A 158 -3.95 -3.11 -11.71
CA SER A 158 -4.67 -2.80 -12.96
C SER A 158 -5.69 -1.67 -12.82
N HIS A 159 -5.98 -1.23 -11.60
CA HIS A 159 -6.85 -0.10 -11.30
C HIS A 159 -6.15 1.26 -11.51
N MET A 160 -4.81 1.29 -11.63
CA MET A 160 -4.05 2.51 -11.89
C MET A 160 -4.30 3.02 -13.31
N LEU A 161 -4.33 4.35 -13.48
CA LEU A 161 -4.54 4.97 -14.78
C LEU A 161 -3.28 4.82 -15.64
N GLN A 162 -3.41 4.20 -16.80
CA GLN A 162 -2.35 4.12 -17.80
C GLN A 162 -2.70 5.02 -18.98
N THR A 163 -1.82 5.96 -19.33
CA THR A 163 -1.99 6.82 -20.51
C THR A 163 -0.76 6.82 -21.39
N LYS A 164 -0.99 7.01 -22.69
CA LYS A 164 0.06 7.31 -23.68
C LYS A 164 -0.10 8.73 -24.16
N VAL A 165 1.03 9.43 -24.28
CA VAL A 165 1.09 10.78 -24.85
C VAL A 165 1.93 10.76 -26.11
N PHE A 166 1.29 11.04 -27.24
CA PHE A 166 1.89 11.08 -28.57
C PHE A 166 2.04 12.51 -29.09
N GLY A 167 2.60 12.63 -30.29
CA GLY A 167 2.85 13.89 -30.97
C GLY A 167 4.25 14.42 -30.72
N ARG A 168 4.74 15.28 -31.61
CA ARG A 168 6.09 15.87 -31.50
C ARG A 168 6.25 16.76 -30.27
N ASP A 169 5.15 17.31 -29.76
CA ASP A 169 5.13 18.23 -28.61
C ASP A 169 4.81 17.51 -27.28
N ARG A 170 4.77 16.17 -27.24
CA ARG A 170 4.45 15.36 -26.05
C ARG A 170 5.29 15.69 -24.80
N VAL A 171 6.58 15.97 -24.98
CA VAL A 171 7.50 16.33 -23.88
C VAL A 171 7.13 17.71 -23.33
N LYS A 172 6.95 18.70 -24.22
CA LYS A 172 6.51 20.05 -23.84
C LYS A 172 5.16 20.01 -23.10
N PHE A 173 4.22 19.21 -23.60
CA PHE A 173 2.94 18.98 -22.94
C PHE A 173 3.12 18.46 -21.52
N MET A 174 3.88 17.37 -21.34
CA MET A 174 4.08 16.76 -20.04
C MET A 174 4.79 17.73 -19.07
N GLU A 175 5.85 18.40 -19.53
CA GLU A 175 6.58 19.38 -18.73
C GLU A 175 5.71 20.58 -18.32
N SER A 176 4.67 20.91 -19.07
CA SER A 176 3.72 21.96 -18.66
C SER A 176 2.84 21.58 -17.46
N LEU A 177 2.86 20.31 -17.05
CA LEU A 177 2.07 19.76 -15.95
C LEU A 177 2.95 19.26 -14.79
N VAL A 178 4.15 18.74 -15.09
CA VAL A 178 5.00 18.07 -14.10
C VAL A 178 6.29 18.81 -13.77
N VAL A 179 6.88 18.45 -12.63
CA VAL A 179 8.11 19.07 -12.11
C VAL A 179 9.44 18.45 -12.60
N GLY A 180 9.39 17.28 -13.23
CA GLY A 180 10.58 16.54 -13.71
C GLY A 180 11.18 17.09 -15.01
N ASP A 181 12.47 16.80 -15.25
CA ASP A 181 13.16 17.06 -16.53
C ASP A 181 12.85 15.91 -17.52
N ILE A 182 11.70 15.96 -18.19
CA ILE A 182 11.22 14.89 -19.08
C ILE A 182 12.05 14.84 -20.38
N ALA A 183 12.48 15.99 -20.88
CA ALA A 183 13.33 16.06 -22.08
C ALA A 183 14.69 15.37 -21.94
N GLU A 184 15.19 15.19 -20.71
CA GLU A 184 16.48 14.54 -20.44
C GLU A 184 16.36 13.01 -20.31
N LEU A 185 15.13 12.47 -20.28
CA LEU A 185 14.93 11.03 -20.22
C LEU A 185 15.40 10.38 -21.52
N LYS A 186 16.28 9.38 -21.37
CA LYS A 186 16.70 8.54 -22.48
C LYS A 186 15.54 7.69 -22.98
N PRO A 187 15.60 7.17 -24.22
CA PRO A 187 14.66 6.17 -24.68
C PRO A 187 14.54 5.01 -23.68
N ASP A 188 13.30 4.66 -23.39
CA ASP A 188 12.80 3.70 -22.41
C ASP A 188 13.20 3.93 -20.95
N GLN A 189 13.66 5.14 -20.62
CA GLN A 189 13.89 5.58 -19.25
C GLN A 189 12.65 6.29 -18.69
N GLY A 190 12.34 5.99 -17.43
CA GLY A 190 11.31 6.68 -16.68
C GLY A 190 11.82 7.38 -15.43
N THR A 191 10.93 8.13 -14.80
CA THR A 191 11.14 8.78 -13.51
C THR A 191 9.82 8.93 -12.78
N LEU A 192 9.87 8.94 -11.44
CA LEU A 192 8.80 9.52 -10.65
C LEU A 192 8.74 11.03 -10.93
N SER A 193 7.55 11.56 -11.08
CA SER A 193 7.28 12.98 -11.23
C SER A 193 5.98 13.33 -10.50
N LEU A 194 5.68 14.62 -10.42
CA LEU A 194 4.53 15.15 -9.69
C LEU A 194 3.76 16.10 -10.59
N PHE A 195 2.45 15.93 -10.72
CA PHE A 195 1.58 17.00 -11.18
C PHE A 195 1.50 18.05 -10.08
N THR A 196 1.65 19.33 -10.43
CA THR A 196 1.51 20.43 -9.46
C THR A 196 0.47 21.45 -9.92
N ASN A 197 -0.10 22.17 -8.96
CA ASN A 197 -0.98 23.31 -9.22
C ASN A 197 -0.20 24.64 -9.11
N GLU A 198 -0.84 25.75 -9.50
CA GLU A 198 -0.22 27.10 -9.44
C GLU A 198 0.11 27.58 -8.02
N LYS A 199 -0.48 26.95 -6.99
CA LYS A 199 -0.15 27.21 -5.58
C LYS A 199 1.03 26.36 -5.09
N GLY A 200 1.62 25.55 -5.96
CA GLY A 200 2.77 24.68 -5.67
C GLY A 200 2.40 23.36 -5.01
N GLY A 201 1.12 23.10 -4.75
CA GLY A 201 0.66 21.84 -4.18
C GLY A 201 0.67 20.70 -5.20
N ILE A 202 0.74 19.46 -4.70
CA ILE A 202 0.81 18.25 -5.53
C ILE A 202 -0.60 17.78 -5.89
N ILE A 203 -0.90 17.67 -7.18
CA ILE A 203 -2.19 17.17 -7.67
C ILE A 203 -2.21 15.64 -7.70
N ASP A 204 -1.11 15.02 -8.13
CA ASP A 204 -0.89 13.58 -8.03
C ASP A 204 0.61 13.27 -8.23
N ASP A 205 1.05 12.10 -7.80
CA ASP A 205 2.35 11.54 -8.18
C ASP A 205 2.21 10.45 -9.25
N LEU A 206 3.18 10.39 -10.17
CA LEU A 206 3.11 9.52 -11.34
C LEU A 206 4.49 9.02 -11.77
N ILE A 207 4.53 7.89 -12.45
CA ILE A 207 5.70 7.46 -13.22
C ILE A 207 5.48 7.85 -14.68
N VAL A 208 6.44 8.57 -15.26
CA VAL A 208 6.48 8.89 -16.68
C VAL A 208 7.74 8.31 -17.31
N THR A 209 7.54 7.63 -18.44
CA THR A 209 8.58 6.97 -19.23
C THR A 209 8.63 7.56 -20.63
N SER A 210 9.81 7.95 -21.09
CA SER A 210 10.06 8.32 -22.48
C SER A 210 10.31 7.04 -23.27
N THR A 211 9.42 6.62 -24.17
CA THR A 211 9.54 5.32 -24.86
C THR A 211 10.32 5.42 -26.16
N SER A 212 10.99 4.35 -26.57
CA SER A 212 11.62 4.27 -27.91
C SER A 212 10.60 4.28 -29.06
N GLU A 213 9.35 3.89 -28.78
CA GLU A 213 8.19 3.93 -29.68
C GLU A 213 7.60 5.35 -29.84
N GLN A 214 8.36 6.38 -29.51
CA GLN A 214 8.03 7.81 -29.70
C GLN A 214 6.75 8.29 -29.01
N HIS A 215 6.42 7.73 -27.85
CA HIS A 215 5.38 8.25 -26.97
C HIS A 215 5.90 8.39 -25.53
N LEU A 216 5.15 9.07 -24.68
CA LEU A 216 5.35 8.96 -23.23
C LEU A 216 4.37 7.94 -22.70
N TYR A 217 4.84 7.01 -21.87
CA TYR A 217 3.99 6.10 -21.11
C TYR A 217 3.90 6.59 -19.67
N VAL A 218 2.68 6.81 -19.19
CA VAL A 218 2.39 7.47 -17.92
C VAL A 218 1.48 6.56 -17.10
N VAL A 219 1.84 6.36 -15.84
CA VAL A 219 1.04 5.61 -14.86
C VAL A 219 0.81 6.49 -13.64
N SER A 220 -0.46 6.74 -13.29
CA SER A 220 -0.86 7.57 -12.13
C SER A 220 -1.89 6.85 -11.24
N ASN A 221 -2.20 7.44 -10.08
CA ASN A 221 -2.95 6.76 -9.03
C ASN A 221 -4.40 6.50 -9.43
N ALA A 222 -4.95 5.36 -8.99
CA ALA A 222 -6.32 4.96 -9.29
C ALA A 222 -7.37 5.95 -8.76
N GLY A 223 -7.22 6.43 -7.52
CA GLY A 223 -8.13 7.41 -6.90
C GLY A 223 -8.10 8.78 -7.58
N CYS A 224 -7.02 9.08 -8.29
CA CYS A 224 -6.84 10.32 -9.04
C CYS A 224 -7.20 10.18 -10.53
N SER A 225 -7.56 8.99 -11.01
CA SER A 225 -7.71 8.69 -12.44
C SER A 225 -8.59 9.70 -13.20
N ASP A 226 -9.80 9.98 -12.71
CA ASP A 226 -10.71 10.94 -13.35
C ASP A 226 -10.14 12.37 -13.33
N LYS A 227 -9.52 12.77 -12.22
CA LYS A 227 -8.91 14.10 -12.04
C LYS A 227 -7.70 14.30 -12.95
N ASP A 228 -6.81 13.31 -13.02
CA ASP A 228 -5.59 13.35 -13.82
C ASP A 228 -5.91 13.32 -15.31
N LEU A 229 -6.85 12.45 -15.71
CA LEU A 229 -7.29 12.38 -17.09
C LEU A 229 -7.91 13.72 -17.53
N ALA A 230 -8.75 14.33 -16.71
CA ALA A 230 -9.31 15.65 -16.97
C ALA A 230 -8.21 16.72 -17.10
N LEU A 231 -7.27 16.77 -16.15
CA LEU A 231 -6.12 17.69 -16.19
C LEU A 231 -5.34 17.57 -17.50
N MET A 232 -4.98 16.34 -17.87
CA MET A 232 -4.21 16.06 -19.07
C MET A 232 -5.01 16.38 -20.34
N GLN A 233 -6.30 16.04 -20.40
CA GLN A 233 -7.17 16.34 -21.54
C GLN A 233 -7.36 17.84 -21.75
N THR A 234 -7.64 18.59 -20.68
CA THR A 234 -7.78 20.06 -20.74
C THR A 234 -6.49 20.69 -21.25
N ARG A 235 -5.33 20.32 -20.69
CA ARG A 235 -4.05 20.88 -21.15
C ARG A 235 -3.73 20.48 -22.59
N ALA A 236 -4.05 19.26 -23.01
CA ALA A 236 -3.86 18.83 -24.39
C ALA A 236 -4.76 19.61 -25.36
N GLN A 237 -5.99 19.93 -24.95
CA GLN A 237 -6.89 20.78 -25.74
C GLN A 237 -6.36 22.21 -25.87
N GLU A 238 -5.90 22.81 -24.76
CA GLU A 238 -5.28 24.14 -24.76
C GLU A 238 -4.08 24.22 -25.71
N LEU A 239 -3.16 23.25 -25.61
CA LEU A 239 -1.96 23.23 -26.45
C LEU A 239 -2.27 22.96 -27.93
N ARG A 240 -3.25 22.10 -28.23
CA ARG A 240 -3.72 21.87 -29.61
C ARG A 240 -4.36 23.13 -30.19
N ALA A 241 -5.18 23.84 -29.41
CA ALA A 241 -5.75 25.12 -29.83
C ALA A 241 -4.65 26.17 -30.13
N ALA A 242 -3.51 26.08 -29.44
CA ALA A 242 -2.32 26.88 -29.71
C ALA A 242 -1.40 26.31 -30.81
N GLY A 243 -1.82 25.27 -31.54
CA GLY A 243 -1.09 24.70 -32.68
C GLY A 243 -0.03 23.63 -32.34
N SER A 244 -0.02 23.12 -31.11
CA SER A 244 0.86 22.00 -30.72
C SER A 244 0.30 20.65 -31.20
N ASP A 245 1.19 19.73 -31.56
CA ASP A 245 0.86 18.35 -31.91
C ASP A 245 1.05 17.45 -30.69
N VAL A 246 -0.07 17.16 -30.02
CA VAL A 246 -0.16 16.28 -28.85
C VAL A 246 -1.47 15.49 -28.88
N HIS A 247 -1.38 14.19 -28.61
CA HIS A 247 -2.52 13.29 -28.53
C HIS A 247 -2.43 12.42 -27.29
N LEU A 248 -3.56 12.20 -26.63
CA LEU A 248 -3.65 11.38 -25.43
C LEU A 248 -4.52 10.16 -25.70
N GLU A 249 -4.04 9.01 -25.26
CA GLU A 249 -4.77 7.74 -25.31
C GLU A 249 -4.78 7.13 -23.91
N VAL A 250 -5.94 6.70 -23.43
CA VAL A 250 -6.04 5.85 -22.24
C VAL A 250 -5.73 4.43 -22.69
N TRP A 251 -4.77 3.79 -22.03
CA TRP A 251 -4.34 2.44 -22.38
C TRP A 251 -5.08 1.42 -21.54
N GLU A 252 -5.99 0.67 -22.15
CA GLU A 252 -6.82 -0.36 -21.50
C GLU A 252 -6.09 -1.70 -21.27
N ASN A 253 -4.82 -1.63 -20.86
CA ASN A 253 -4.07 -2.79 -20.40
C ASN A 253 -4.37 -3.08 -18.92
N ALA A 254 -4.18 -4.33 -18.50
CA ALA A 254 -4.03 -4.65 -17.09
C ALA A 254 -2.59 -4.35 -16.64
N LEU A 255 -2.35 -4.26 -15.33
CA LEU A 255 -1.05 -3.94 -14.78
C LEU A 255 -0.75 -4.84 -13.57
N LEU A 256 0.31 -5.63 -13.69
CA LEU A 256 0.81 -6.49 -12.62
C LEU A 256 2.10 -5.90 -12.06
N ALA A 257 2.33 -6.03 -10.76
CA ALA A 257 3.63 -5.73 -10.16
C ALA A 257 4.20 -6.98 -9.49
N LEU A 258 5.37 -7.44 -9.94
CA LEU A 258 6.11 -8.54 -9.34
C LEU A 258 7.32 -7.98 -8.58
N GLN A 259 7.31 -8.10 -7.26
CA GLN A 259 8.18 -7.32 -6.37
C GLN A 259 8.86 -8.22 -5.36
N GLY A 260 10.17 -8.05 -5.14
CA GLY A 260 10.97 -8.81 -4.21
C GLY A 260 12.29 -9.31 -4.81
N PRO A 261 13.26 -9.75 -3.98
CA PRO A 261 14.58 -10.18 -4.44
C PRO A 261 14.59 -11.31 -5.47
N SER A 262 13.57 -12.18 -5.53
CA SER A 262 13.47 -13.23 -6.56
C SER A 262 12.65 -12.82 -7.79
N ALA A 263 12.03 -11.63 -7.81
CA ALA A 263 11.09 -11.21 -8.86
C ALA A 263 11.70 -11.27 -10.27
N VAL A 264 12.92 -10.75 -10.44
CA VAL A 264 13.58 -10.73 -11.75
C VAL A 264 14.01 -12.12 -12.19
N ARG A 265 14.41 -13.01 -11.26
CA ARG A 265 14.69 -14.43 -11.58
C ARG A 265 13.44 -15.11 -12.12
N VAL A 266 12.30 -14.92 -11.45
CA VAL A 266 11.01 -15.49 -11.85
C VAL A 266 10.63 -15.01 -13.24
N LEU A 267 10.66 -13.68 -13.48
CA LEU A 267 10.29 -13.12 -14.77
C LEU A 267 11.25 -13.57 -15.89
N GLN A 268 12.55 -13.66 -15.60
CA GLN A 268 13.58 -14.04 -16.58
C GLN A 268 13.28 -15.40 -17.23
N ALA A 269 12.65 -16.33 -16.52
CA ALA A 269 12.29 -17.64 -17.07
C ALA A 269 11.23 -17.58 -18.19
N GLY A 270 10.47 -16.48 -18.25
CA GLY A 270 9.40 -16.25 -19.22
C GLY A 270 9.76 -15.27 -20.34
N VAL A 271 10.98 -14.72 -20.37
CA VAL A 271 11.37 -13.70 -21.36
C VAL A 271 12.68 -14.07 -22.05
N SER A 272 12.82 -13.70 -23.32
CA SER A 272 14.07 -13.86 -24.08
C SER A 272 15.11 -12.80 -23.76
N ASP A 273 14.65 -11.63 -23.35
CA ASP A 273 15.46 -10.45 -23.07
C ASP A 273 16.27 -10.64 -21.78
N ASP A 274 17.48 -10.11 -21.77
CA ASP A 274 18.37 -10.17 -20.61
C ASP A 274 18.00 -9.07 -19.61
N LEU A 275 17.24 -9.42 -18.57
CA LEU A 275 16.74 -8.48 -17.57
C LEU A 275 17.86 -7.86 -16.71
N ALA A 276 19.09 -8.40 -16.74
CA ALA A 276 20.23 -7.74 -16.13
C ALA A 276 20.60 -6.43 -16.86
N LYS A 277 20.19 -6.27 -18.12
CA LYS A 277 20.38 -5.04 -18.91
C LYS A 277 19.25 -4.03 -18.76
N LEU A 278 18.23 -4.36 -17.97
CA LEU A 278 17.11 -3.48 -17.66
C LEU A 278 17.35 -2.85 -16.26
N PRO A 279 18.03 -1.70 -16.14
CA PRO A 279 18.25 -1.04 -14.85
C PRO A 279 16.95 -0.52 -14.21
N PHE A 280 16.98 -0.20 -12.92
CA PHE A 280 15.89 0.50 -12.25
C PHE A 280 15.46 1.77 -13.01
N MET A 281 14.14 1.97 -13.10
CA MET A 281 13.48 3.02 -13.89
C MET A 281 13.78 2.98 -15.39
N SER A 282 14.03 1.79 -15.94
CA SER A 282 13.99 1.54 -17.38
C SER A 282 12.91 0.54 -17.72
N SER A 283 12.56 0.48 -18.99
CA SER A 283 11.50 -0.38 -19.51
C SER A 283 11.85 -0.96 -20.87
N ALA A 284 11.08 -1.94 -21.31
CA ALA A 284 11.10 -2.43 -22.68
C ALA A 284 9.76 -3.10 -23.00
N VAL A 285 9.42 -3.16 -24.29
CA VAL A 285 8.34 -4.02 -24.77
C VAL A 285 8.94 -5.38 -25.09
N MET A 286 8.36 -6.44 -24.54
CA MET A 286 8.81 -7.81 -24.72
C MET A 286 7.65 -8.80 -24.62
N ASP A 287 7.91 -10.02 -25.08
CA ASP A 287 6.97 -11.13 -24.92
C ASP A 287 7.23 -11.79 -23.56
N VAL A 288 6.20 -11.90 -22.74
CA VAL A 288 6.30 -12.42 -21.37
C VAL A 288 5.48 -13.69 -21.25
N PHE A 289 6.15 -14.82 -21.04
CA PHE A 289 5.55 -16.16 -21.01
C PHE A 289 4.66 -16.44 -22.23
N GLY A 290 5.08 -15.98 -23.42
CA GLY A 290 4.31 -16.14 -24.66
C GLY A 290 3.12 -15.18 -24.81
N VAL A 291 2.94 -14.24 -23.89
CA VAL A 291 2.01 -13.10 -24.04
C VAL A 291 2.75 -11.96 -24.74
N PRO A 292 2.38 -11.62 -25.99
CA PRO A 292 3.13 -10.64 -26.76
C PRO A 292 2.80 -9.19 -26.39
N GLY A 293 3.76 -8.30 -26.60
CA GLY A 293 3.55 -6.86 -26.49
C GLY A 293 3.35 -6.34 -25.06
N CYS A 294 3.91 -7.03 -24.07
CA CYS A 294 3.91 -6.57 -22.68
C CYS A 294 4.97 -5.47 -22.51
N ARG A 295 4.64 -4.39 -21.79
CA ARG A 295 5.65 -3.42 -21.36
C ARG A 295 6.13 -3.78 -19.96
N VAL A 296 7.38 -4.21 -19.85
CA VAL A 296 8.04 -4.50 -18.58
C VAL A 296 8.84 -3.27 -18.16
N THR A 297 8.55 -2.73 -16.98
CA THR A 297 9.26 -1.60 -16.40
C THR A 297 9.88 -2.03 -15.08
N ARG A 298 11.19 -1.83 -14.89
CA ARG A 298 11.86 -2.17 -13.63
C ARG A 298 11.67 -1.05 -12.61
N CYS A 299 10.46 -1.00 -12.08
CA CYS A 299 10.02 -0.07 -11.04
C CYS A 299 9.21 -0.82 -9.99
N GLY A 300 8.76 -0.10 -8.96
CA GLY A 300 8.02 -0.71 -7.88
C GLY A 300 7.66 0.23 -6.75
N TYR A 301 6.73 -0.22 -5.92
CA TYR A 301 6.20 0.53 -4.78
C TYR A 301 6.47 -0.18 -3.44
N THR A 302 7.59 -0.91 -3.35
CA THR A 302 7.93 -1.76 -2.19
C THR A 302 9.31 -1.47 -1.60
N GLY A 303 10.16 -0.76 -2.34
CA GLY A 303 11.58 -0.58 -2.00
C GLY A 303 12.47 -1.77 -2.35
N GLU A 304 11.90 -2.93 -2.71
CA GLU A 304 12.65 -4.06 -3.24
C GLU A 304 13.00 -3.84 -4.73
N ASP A 305 13.83 -4.72 -5.28
CA ASP A 305 13.89 -4.92 -6.72
C ASP A 305 12.56 -5.52 -7.22
N GLY A 306 12.26 -5.33 -8.49
CA GLY A 306 11.00 -5.78 -9.06
C GLY A 306 10.67 -5.09 -10.36
N VAL A 307 9.55 -5.51 -10.92
CA VAL A 307 9.03 -5.06 -12.21
C VAL A 307 7.53 -4.81 -12.14
N GLU A 308 7.06 -3.89 -12.97
CA GLU A 308 5.66 -3.78 -13.37
C GLU A 308 5.51 -4.24 -14.82
N ILE A 309 4.41 -4.92 -15.12
CA ILE A 309 4.13 -5.55 -16.41
C ILE A 309 2.78 -5.03 -16.88
N SER A 310 2.79 -4.08 -17.81
CA SER A 310 1.59 -3.68 -18.54
C SER A 310 1.29 -4.73 -19.59
N VAL A 311 0.15 -5.38 -19.46
CA VAL A 311 -0.21 -6.59 -20.22
C VAL A 311 -1.57 -6.41 -20.88
N PRO A 312 -1.76 -6.88 -22.14
CA PRO A 312 -3.08 -6.88 -22.75
C PRO A 312 -4.11 -7.50 -21.82
N ALA A 313 -5.15 -6.75 -21.45
CA ALA A 313 -6.09 -7.14 -20.38
C ALA A 313 -6.68 -8.54 -20.57
N ARG A 314 -6.96 -8.93 -21.83
CA ARG A 314 -7.49 -10.26 -22.19
C ARG A 314 -6.56 -11.45 -21.88
N ARG A 315 -5.27 -11.21 -21.61
CA ARG A 315 -4.24 -12.25 -21.35
C ARG A 315 -3.68 -12.17 -19.92
N VAL A 316 -4.17 -11.26 -19.07
CA VAL A 316 -3.56 -11.05 -17.75
C VAL A 316 -3.73 -12.25 -16.81
N VAL A 317 -4.87 -12.95 -16.88
CA VAL A 317 -5.12 -14.15 -16.05
C VAL A 317 -4.08 -15.22 -16.37
N GLU A 318 -3.86 -15.52 -17.65
CA GLU A 318 -2.85 -16.48 -18.10
C GLU A 318 -1.45 -16.11 -17.60
N LEU A 319 -1.07 -14.83 -17.69
CA LEU A 319 0.22 -14.37 -17.19
C LEU A 319 0.32 -14.51 -15.67
N ALA A 320 -0.72 -14.15 -14.92
CA ALA A 320 -0.75 -14.24 -13.47
C ALA A 320 -0.65 -15.70 -12.98
N GLU A 321 -1.39 -16.62 -13.61
CA GLU A 321 -1.30 -18.06 -13.35
C GLU A 321 0.11 -18.57 -13.62
N ARG A 322 0.70 -18.19 -14.77
CA ARG A 322 2.04 -18.65 -15.14
C ARG A 322 3.13 -18.16 -14.19
N LEU A 323 2.99 -16.95 -13.66
CA LEU A 323 3.88 -16.42 -12.63
C LEU A 323 3.73 -17.19 -11.31
N LEU A 324 2.51 -17.55 -10.91
CA LEU A 324 2.23 -18.31 -9.69
C LEU A 324 2.67 -19.78 -9.75
N ASP A 325 2.99 -20.32 -10.93
CA ASP A 325 3.62 -21.64 -11.03
C ASP A 325 5.00 -21.70 -10.35
N ASP A 326 5.67 -20.55 -10.17
CA ASP A 326 6.92 -20.48 -9.42
C ASP A 326 6.65 -20.40 -7.91
N PRO A 327 7.19 -21.32 -7.09
CA PRO A 327 6.87 -21.40 -5.66
C PRO A 327 7.36 -20.20 -4.84
N ASP A 328 8.26 -19.36 -5.39
CA ASP A 328 8.69 -18.12 -4.73
C ASP A 328 7.64 -16.99 -4.86
N VAL A 329 6.60 -17.15 -5.67
CA VAL A 329 5.61 -16.10 -5.94
C VAL A 329 4.37 -16.30 -5.07
N TRP A 330 4.07 -15.31 -4.22
CA TRP A 330 2.78 -15.23 -3.53
C TRP A 330 1.93 -14.09 -4.07
N LEU A 331 0.61 -14.23 -4.03
CA LEU A 331 -0.28 -13.08 -4.19
C LEU A 331 -0.20 -12.18 -2.95
N ALA A 332 -0.13 -10.88 -3.16
CA ALA A 332 -0.13 -9.89 -2.09
C ALA A 332 -1.19 -8.81 -2.33
N GLY A 333 -1.94 -8.50 -1.26
CA GLY A 333 -3.02 -7.52 -1.28
C GLY A 333 -2.60 -6.12 -0.80
N LEU A 334 -3.58 -5.22 -0.74
CA LEU A 334 -3.40 -3.82 -0.35
C LEU A 334 -2.71 -3.65 1.02
N ALA A 335 -2.96 -4.57 1.96
CA ALA A 335 -2.37 -4.54 3.30
C ALA A 335 -0.84 -4.60 3.30
N ALA A 336 -0.30 -5.57 2.55
CA ALA A 336 1.13 -5.76 2.41
C ALA A 336 1.72 -4.61 1.59
N ARG A 337 1.02 -4.17 0.53
CA ARG A 337 1.43 -3.02 -0.30
C ARG A 337 1.65 -1.75 0.55
N ASP A 338 0.72 -1.41 1.44
CA ASP A 338 0.84 -0.19 2.27
C ASP A 338 1.95 -0.28 3.34
N SER A 339 2.17 -1.44 3.94
CA SER A 339 3.28 -1.60 4.89
C SER A 339 4.66 -1.61 4.21
N LEU A 340 4.79 -2.23 3.03
CA LEU A 340 6.03 -2.27 2.25
C LEU A 340 6.45 -0.88 1.77
N ARG A 341 5.51 -0.12 1.19
CA ARG A 341 5.78 1.26 0.70
C ARG A 341 6.18 2.18 1.85
N LEU A 342 5.54 2.03 3.02
CA LEU A 342 5.81 2.90 4.16
C LEU A 342 7.23 2.65 4.70
N GLU A 343 7.62 1.38 4.84
CA GLU A 343 9.00 1.02 5.17
C GLU A 343 10.01 1.55 4.15
N ALA A 344 9.65 1.54 2.87
CA ALA A 344 10.47 2.08 1.78
C ALA A 344 10.47 3.62 1.71
N GLY A 345 9.75 4.31 2.60
CA GLY A 345 9.75 5.78 2.63
C GLY A 345 8.95 6.43 1.49
N LEU A 346 8.12 5.66 0.77
CA LEU A 346 7.35 6.10 -0.39
C LEU A 346 6.02 6.75 0.04
N CYS A 347 5.72 7.90 -0.56
CA CYS A 347 4.50 8.67 -0.31
C CYS A 347 3.28 7.97 -0.87
N LEU A 348 2.18 8.02 -0.12
CA LEU A 348 0.84 7.69 -0.59
C LEU A 348 0.06 8.98 -0.82
N TYR A 349 -0.30 9.27 -2.07
CA TYR A 349 -1.14 10.42 -2.40
C TYR A 349 -2.49 10.38 -1.65
N GLY A 350 -2.98 11.54 -1.24
CA GLY A 350 -4.17 11.71 -0.41
C GLY A 350 -3.91 11.51 1.09
N ASN A 351 -2.74 10.98 1.46
CA ASN A 351 -2.31 10.82 2.84
C ASN A 351 -1.05 11.64 3.14
N ASP A 352 0.07 11.32 2.49
CA ASP A 352 1.38 11.93 2.75
C ASP A 352 1.65 13.15 1.88
N ILE A 353 0.94 13.28 0.77
CA ILE A 353 1.01 14.40 -0.17
C ILE A 353 -0.39 14.68 -0.71
N ASP A 354 -0.68 15.95 -0.93
CA ASP A 354 -1.94 16.48 -1.44
C ASP A 354 -1.74 17.86 -2.09
N GLU A 355 -2.84 18.46 -2.55
CA GLU A 355 -2.89 19.74 -3.25
C GLU A 355 -2.51 20.97 -2.39
N THR A 356 -2.25 20.76 -1.11
CA THR A 356 -1.77 21.78 -0.15
C THR A 356 -0.31 21.59 0.24
N THR A 357 0.28 20.44 -0.07
CA THR A 357 1.69 20.13 0.21
C THR A 357 2.57 20.35 -1.01
N THR A 358 3.64 21.11 -0.87
CA THR A 358 4.63 21.29 -1.93
C THR A 358 5.62 20.13 -2.02
N PRO A 359 6.28 19.92 -3.18
CA PRO A 359 7.37 18.95 -3.31
C PRO A 359 8.52 19.17 -2.30
N VAL A 360 8.77 20.40 -1.86
CA VAL A 360 9.83 20.70 -0.89
C VAL A 360 9.40 20.30 0.53
N GLU A 361 8.18 20.65 0.93
CA GLU A 361 7.59 20.22 2.21
C GLU A 361 7.52 18.69 2.28
N ALA A 362 7.16 18.03 1.18
CA ALA A 362 7.06 16.59 1.07
C ALA A 362 8.42 15.85 1.06
N SER A 363 9.54 16.54 1.19
CA SER A 363 10.88 15.95 1.06
C SER A 363 11.10 15.26 -0.30
N LEU A 364 10.48 15.77 -1.36
CA LEU A 364 10.55 15.28 -2.74
C LEU A 364 11.34 16.23 -3.66
N VAL A 365 12.21 17.08 -3.09
CA VAL A 365 13.04 18.02 -3.86
C VAL A 365 13.82 17.34 -4.99
N TRP A 366 14.15 16.06 -4.86
CA TRP A 366 14.87 15.29 -5.88
C TRP A 366 14.07 15.06 -7.18
N THR A 367 12.74 15.17 -7.16
CA THR A 367 11.89 15.05 -8.38
C THR A 367 11.93 16.31 -9.25
N LEU A 368 12.31 17.46 -8.66
CA LEU A 368 12.39 18.72 -9.38
C LEU A 368 13.58 18.70 -10.34
N GLY A 369 13.32 18.68 -11.65
CA GLY A 369 14.38 18.65 -12.65
C GLY A 369 15.33 19.84 -12.54
N LYS A 370 16.62 19.63 -12.79
CA LYS A 370 17.65 20.68 -12.68
C LYS A 370 17.37 21.81 -13.66
N ARG A 371 17.01 21.50 -14.92
CA ARG A 371 16.62 22.51 -15.90
C ARG A 371 15.31 23.16 -15.48
N ARG A 372 14.32 22.38 -15.04
CA ARG A 372 13.02 22.91 -14.58
C ARG A 372 13.17 23.98 -13.50
N ARG A 373 14.02 23.73 -12.48
CA ARG A 373 14.29 24.69 -11.40
C ARG A 373 14.89 26.00 -11.90
N ALA A 374 15.76 25.95 -12.90
CA ALA A 374 16.39 27.14 -13.46
C ALA A 374 15.44 27.91 -14.38
N ALA A 375 14.64 27.18 -15.16
CA ALA A 375 13.69 27.74 -16.11
C ALA A 375 12.42 28.30 -15.43
N MET A 376 12.07 27.79 -14.24
CA MET A 376 10.85 28.16 -13.52
C MET A 376 9.56 27.93 -14.35
N ASP A 377 9.57 26.88 -15.18
CA ASP A 377 8.60 26.64 -16.27
C ASP A 377 7.61 25.51 -15.96
N PHE A 378 7.27 25.31 -14.69
CA PHE A 378 6.26 24.35 -14.23
C PHE A 378 5.26 25.01 -13.28
N PRO A 379 4.02 24.47 -13.15
CA PRO A 379 3.00 25.06 -12.29
C PRO A 379 3.47 25.21 -10.84
N GLY A 380 3.32 26.42 -10.29
CA GLY A 380 3.72 26.70 -8.90
C GLY A 380 5.22 26.87 -8.66
N ALA A 381 6.06 26.92 -9.70
CA ALA A 381 7.51 27.11 -9.56
C ALA A 381 7.88 28.35 -8.71
N ALA A 382 7.11 29.44 -8.83
CA ALA A 382 7.30 30.67 -8.07
C ALA A 382 7.19 30.50 -6.55
N ILE A 383 6.53 29.43 -6.08
CA ILE A 383 6.42 29.07 -4.65
C ILE A 383 7.42 27.97 -4.30
N ILE A 384 7.51 26.94 -5.14
CA ILE A 384 8.29 25.72 -4.88
C ILE A 384 9.80 26.02 -4.87
N VAL A 385 10.32 26.77 -5.84
CA VAL A 385 11.78 26.95 -5.97
C VAL A 385 12.38 27.79 -4.83
N PRO A 386 11.77 28.90 -4.37
CA PRO A 386 12.27 29.62 -3.20
C PRO A 386 12.41 28.75 -1.93
N GLN A 387 11.46 27.83 -1.70
CA GLN A 387 11.47 26.95 -0.53
C GLN A 387 12.71 26.04 -0.45
N ILE A 388 13.37 25.74 -1.58
CA ILE A 388 14.60 24.93 -1.59
C ILE A 388 15.71 25.62 -0.79
N LYS A 389 15.83 26.96 -0.93
CA LYS A 389 16.84 27.76 -0.25
C LYS A 389 16.37 28.23 1.13
N GLU A 390 15.12 28.68 1.22
CA GLU A 390 14.55 29.26 2.44
C GLU A 390 14.19 28.20 3.49
N LYS A 391 14.09 26.93 3.06
CA LYS A 391 13.56 25.78 3.80
C LYS A 391 12.05 25.93 4.08
N PRO A 392 11.27 24.85 3.96
CA PRO A 392 9.85 24.92 4.23
C PRO A 392 9.59 25.09 5.73
N LYS A 393 8.39 25.58 6.11
CA LYS A 393 7.99 25.71 7.52
C LYS A 393 7.71 24.36 8.17
N HIS A 394 7.09 23.47 7.41
CA HIS A 394 6.82 22.08 7.80
C HIS A 394 7.50 21.14 6.83
N LYS A 395 7.88 19.95 7.30
CA LYS A 395 8.57 18.97 6.48
C LYS A 395 8.07 17.56 6.80
N ARG A 396 7.84 16.77 5.76
CA ARG A 396 7.56 15.33 5.88
C ARG A 396 8.80 14.62 6.41
N VAL A 397 8.62 13.86 7.48
CA VAL A 397 9.64 13.04 8.13
C VAL A 397 9.14 11.62 8.36
N GLY A 398 10.07 10.70 8.60
CA GLY A 398 9.76 9.39 9.15
C GLY A 398 9.82 9.42 10.67
N LEU A 399 8.97 8.64 11.33
CA LEU A 399 8.92 8.44 12.77
C LEU A 399 8.97 6.95 13.08
N MET A 400 9.66 6.61 14.17
CA MET A 400 9.67 5.25 14.70
C MET A 400 9.31 5.28 16.19
N SER A 401 8.47 4.35 16.63
CA SER A 401 8.08 4.22 18.04
C SER A 401 7.88 2.76 18.46
N THR A 402 7.69 2.56 19.76
CA THR A 402 7.28 1.29 20.37
C THR A 402 5.95 1.46 21.10
N GLY A 403 5.25 0.36 21.39
CA GLY A 403 3.94 0.38 22.05
C GLY A 403 2.80 0.30 21.03
N PRO A 404 1.65 0.97 21.27
CA PRO A 404 0.50 0.87 20.37
C PRO A 404 0.79 1.47 18.99
N PRO A 405 0.20 0.92 17.91
CA PRO A 405 0.42 1.42 16.55
C PRO A 405 0.06 2.89 16.39
N ILE A 406 0.94 3.64 15.73
CA ILE A 406 0.67 5.02 15.31
C ILE A 406 -0.34 4.97 14.15
N ARG A 407 -1.33 5.86 14.15
CA ARG A 407 -2.32 5.98 13.08
C ARG A 407 -2.27 7.37 12.45
N GLN A 408 -2.84 7.51 11.27
CA GLN A 408 -3.07 8.81 10.64
C GLN A 408 -3.82 9.76 11.59
N HIS A 409 -3.53 11.05 11.47
CA HIS A 409 -4.03 12.13 12.33
C HIS A 409 -3.55 12.10 13.79
N THR A 410 -2.72 11.14 14.19
CA THR A 410 -2.04 11.19 15.49
C THR A 410 -1.22 12.48 15.61
N ARG A 411 -1.40 13.19 16.72
CA ARG A 411 -0.62 14.39 17.03
C ARG A 411 0.82 14.01 17.33
N ILE A 412 1.74 14.80 16.79
CA ILE A 412 3.16 14.74 17.09
C ILE A 412 3.47 15.90 18.00
N LEU A 413 4.05 15.62 19.17
CA LEU A 413 4.36 16.61 20.20
C LEU A 413 5.88 16.69 20.43
N ASP A 414 6.36 17.85 20.86
CA ASP A 414 7.70 17.98 21.44
C ASP A 414 7.78 17.35 22.84
N LEU A 415 8.91 17.54 23.53
CA LEU A 415 9.13 16.97 24.87
C LEU A 415 8.37 17.76 25.95
N GLU A 416 8.00 19.01 25.66
CA GLU A 416 7.18 19.89 26.50
C GLU A 416 5.68 19.62 26.34
N GLY A 417 5.29 18.76 25.38
CA GLY A 417 3.91 18.37 25.12
C GLY A 417 3.15 19.30 24.17
N GLN A 418 3.82 20.24 23.51
CA GLN A 418 3.21 21.10 22.50
C GLN A 418 3.13 20.38 21.16
N THR A 419 2.04 20.58 20.42
CA THR A 419 1.90 20.00 19.08
C THR A 419 2.85 20.65 18.09
N VAL A 420 3.71 19.83 17.49
CA VAL A 420 4.69 20.24 16.46
C VAL A 420 4.37 19.69 15.08
N GLY A 421 3.36 18.82 14.97
CA GLY A 421 2.95 18.24 13.70
C GLY A 421 1.88 17.16 13.83
N THR A 422 1.63 16.49 12.70
CA THR A 422 0.59 15.47 12.58
C THR A 422 1.07 14.31 11.70
N VAL A 423 0.71 13.10 12.09
CA VAL A 423 0.96 11.87 11.32
C VAL A 423 0.03 11.79 10.11
N THR A 424 0.61 11.44 8.96
CA THR A 424 -0.10 11.23 7.69
C THR A 424 -0.32 9.75 7.37
N SER A 425 0.65 8.90 7.69
CA SER A 425 0.58 7.44 7.52
C SER A 425 1.21 6.74 8.71
N GLY A 426 0.69 5.59 9.13
CA GLY A 426 1.26 4.84 10.24
C GLY A 426 0.78 3.39 10.35
N CYS A 427 1.73 2.48 10.51
CA CYS A 427 1.45 1.06 10.76
C CYS A 427 2.63 0.36 11.47
N PRO A 428 2.40 -0.83 12.05
CA PRO A 428 3.50 -1.70 12.49
C PRO A 428 4.36 -2.14 11.29
N SER A 429 5.69 -2.07 11.45
CA SER A 429 6.67 -2.58 10.50
C SER A 429 7.01 -4.03 10.82
N PRO A 430 6.69 -4.99 9.93
CA PRO A 430 7.08 -6.39 10.11
C PRO A 430 8.59 -6.59 10.09
N CYS A 431 9.33 -5.83 9.27
CA CYS A 431 10.79 -5.97 9.19
C CYS A 431 11.50 -5.48 10.46
N LEU A 432 11.01 -4.39 11.05
CA LEU A 432 11.69 -3.71 12.16
C LEU A 432 11.13 -4.07 13.53
N GLN A 433 9.98 -4.77 13.59
CA GLN A 433 9.28 -5.14 14.82
C GLN A 433 9.01 -3.91 15.72
N LYS A 434 8.67 -2.79 15.06
CA LYS A 434 8.40 -1.47 15.65
C LYS A 434 7.26 -0.81 14.90
N ASN A 435 6.71 0.28 15.45
CA ASN A 435 5.78 1.11 14.70
C ASN A 435 6.55 2.13 13.87
N ILE A 436 6.14 2.31 12.62
CA ILE A 436 6.67 3.36 11.75
C ILE A 436 5.53 4.26 11.28
N ALA A 437 5.86 5.51 11.01
CA ALA A 437 4.91 6.49 10.52
C ALA A 437 5.59 7.56 9.68
N MET A 438 4.82 8.18 8.78
CA MET A 438 5.16 9.46 8.16
C MET A 438 4.31 10.56 8.76
N GLY A 439 4.83 11.78 8.80
CA GLY A 439 4.06 12.94 9.19
C GLY A 439 4.79 14.24 8.87
N TYR A 440 4.06 15.34 8.96
CA TYR A 440 4.63 16.68 8.82
C TYR A 440 4.87 17.27 10.19
N ILE A 441 6.09 17.76 10.42
CA ILE A 441 6.46 18.51 11.62
C ILE A 441 7.09 19.84 11.26
N LYS A 442 7.09 20.80 12.19
CA LYS A 442 7.86 22.04 12.02
C LYS A 442 9.32 21.72 11.72
N SER A 443 9.92 22.41 10.76
CA SER A 443 11.25 22.07 10.22
C SER A 443 12.38 22.10 11.26
N GLU A 444 12.24 22.88 12.33
CA GLU A 444 13.18 22.92 13.46
C GLU A 444 13.30 21.58 14.20
N HIS A 445 12.27 20.74 14.15
CA HIS A 445 12.28 19.38 14.73
C HIS A 445 12.61 18.28 13.71
N SER A 446 12.88 18.62 12.44
CA SER A 446 13.02 17.64 11.35
C SER A 446 14.35 16.90 11.26
N LYS A 447 15.29 17.21 12.16
CA LYS A 447 16.59 16.54 12.18
C LYS A 447 16.42 15.07 12.57
N VAL A 448 17.09 14.17 11.87
CA VAL A 448 17.16 12.74 12.25
C VAL A 448 17.67 12.63 13.69
N ASP A 449 17.14 11.65 14.42
CA ASP A 449 17.37 11.38 15.84
C ASP A 449 16.77 12.42 16.80
N THR A 450 15.93 13.34 16.32
CA THR A 450 15.15 14.22 17.21
C THR A 450 14.12 13.41 17.98
N ALA A 451 14.18 13.48 19.31
CA ALA A 451 13.18 12.86 20.19
C ALA A 451 11.88 13.68 20.20
N LEU A 452 10.77 12.98 20.02
CA LEU A 452 9.41 13.52 20.02
C LEU A 452 8.49 12.59 20.81
N THR A 453 7.23 12.97 20.93
CA THR A 453 6.18 12.07 21.40
C THR A 453 5.03 12.02 20.41
N VAL A 454 4.31 10.89 20.41
CA VAL A 454 3.08 10.70 19.64
C VAL A 454 1.94 10.39 20.60
N GLU A 455 0.81 11.07 20.40
CA GLU A 455 -0.38 10.85 21.23
C GLU A 455 -1.25 9.74 20.63
N VAL A 456 -1.21 8.56 21.25
CA VAL A 456 -2.01 7.40 20.84
C VAL A 456 -3.02 7.09 21.92
N ARG A 457 -4.31 7.13 21.58
CA ARG A 457 -5.42 6.88 22.53
C ARG A 457 -5.31 7.72 23.82
N LYS A 458 -5.02 9.02 23.68
CA LYS A 458 -4.83 10.00 24.77
C LYS A 458 -3.65 9.72 25.72
N LYS A 459 -2.71 8.86 25.31
CA LYS A 459 -1.46 8.59 26.02
C LYS A 459 -0.28 8.95 25.14
N ASN A 460 0.76 9.52 25.74
CA ASN A 460 1.97 9.91 25.04
C ASN A 460 2.97 8.76 25.01
N TYR A 461 3.47 8.44 23.83
CA TYR A 461 4.52 7.44 23.63
C TYR A 461 5.72 8.10 22.96
N SER A 462 6.92 7.68 23.35
CA SER A 462 8.16 8.17 22.75
C SER A 462 8.23 7.79 21.27
N ALA A 463 8.64 8.75 20.44
CA ALA A 463 8.92 8.56 19.03
C ALA A 463 10.25 9.24 18.67
N LEU A 464 10.90 8.74 17.62
CA LEU A 464 12.16 9.26 17.12
C LEU A 464 12.01 9.63 15.64
N VAL A 465 12.45 10.83 15.27
CA VAL A 465 12.60 11.20 13.85
C VAL A 465 13.64 10.28 13.22
N THR A 466 13.22 9.47 12.27
CA THR A 466 14.02 8.40 11.68
C THR A 466 14.22 8.66 10.19
N LYS A 467 15.44 8.40 9.70
CA LYS A 467 15.75 8.54 8.28
C LYS A 467 14.89 7.56 7.46
N MET A 468 14.34 8.06 6.35
CA MET A 468 13.69 7.24 5.33
C MET A 468 14.65 6.96 4.17
N PRO A 469 14.58 5.78 3.53
CA PRO A 469 13.69 4.66 3.85
C PRO A 469 14.03 4.03 5.22
N PHE A 470 13.04 3.48 5.92
CA PHE A 470 13.24 2.83 7.23
C PHE A 470 13.96 1.48 7.06
N VAL A 471 13.66 0.78 5.97
CA VAL A 471 14.35 -0.44 5.54
C VAL A 471 15.14 -0.11 4.28
N PRO A 472 16.45 -0.43 4.18
CA PRO A 472 17.25 -0.13 3.00
C PRO A 472 16.63 -0.71 1.71
N THR A 473 16.54 0.11 0.67
CA THR A 473 16.02 -0.33 -0.64
C THR A 473 17.02 -1.24 -1.36
N ARG A 474 16.51 -2.05 -2.29
CA ARG A 474 17.28 -3.01 -3.09
C ARG A 474 17.15 -2.80 -4.60
N TYR A 475 16.92 -1.55 -5.01
CA TYR A 475 16.81 -1.20 -6.43
C TYR A 475 18.04 -1.63 -7.22
N TYR A 476 17.83 -2.33 -8.32
CA TYR A 476 18.90 -2.77 -9.19
C TYR A 476 19.45 -1.63 -10.05
N THR A 477 20.74 -1.38 -9.93
CA THR A 477 21.46 -0.42 -10.78
C THR A 477 22.60 -1.14 -11.47
N ILE A 478 22.88 -0.79 -12.74
CA ILE A 478 24.05 -1.30 -13.44
C ILE A 478 25.29 -0.72 -12.75
N LYS A 479 26.23 -1.61 -12.42
CA LYS A 479 27.52 -1.24 -11.81
C LYS A 479 28.52 -0.73 -12.83
#